data_AF-A0A7L8CVL1-F1
#
_entry.id   AF-A0A7L8CVL1-F1
#
_cell.length_a   1.000
_cell.length_b   1.000
_cell.length_c   1.000
_cell.angle_alpha   90.00
_cell.angle_beta   90.00
_cell.angle_gamma   90.00
#
_symmetry.space_group_name_H-M   'P 1'
#
loop_
_entity.id
_entity.type
_entity.pdbx_description
1 polymer ?
#
loop_
_entity_poly.entity_id
_entity_poly.type
_entity_poly.pdbx_seq_one_letter_code
_entity_poly.pdbx_strand_id
1 'polypeptide(L)'
;MNRIQLPILATALAVVLSACTPAPTTAPEAAATSAPSASTTPRDAFFNHLTALCGQAFAGEVEVDRPGSTGPNPFADQALVMHVRECSEQEIKIPFHVGEDRSRTWIVTRTGDGLRLKHDHRLADGSDDPVTMYGGDTAAEGTANRQEFPVDAFSQEMFTREGMQVSNTNAWAIEIEPDVHYTYELARTDTDRLFRVRFDLTRPIDAPPAPWGAAD
;
A
#
# COMPACT_ATOMS: atom_id res chain seq x y z
N MET A 1 -76.85 -31.41 30.11
CA MET A 1 -76.39 -31.91 31.42
C MET A 1 -75.94 -30.71 32.24
N ASN A 2 -76.66 -30.51 33.34
CA ASN A 2 -76.69 -29.34 34.20
C ASN A 2 -75.61 -29.47 35.28
N ARG A 3 -74.74 -28.47 35.48
CA ARG A 3 -73.99 -28.33 36.74
C ARG A 3 -73.98 -26.88 37.19
N ILE A 4 -74.85 -26.64 38.16
CA ILE A 4 -74.93 -25.50 39.06
C ILE A 4 -73.84 -25.67 40.12
N GLN A 5 -73.10 -24.60 40.44
CA GLN A 5 -72.69 -24.28 41.81
C GLN A 5 -72.31 -22.80 41.94
N LEU A 6 -72.87 -22.18 42.98
CA LEU A 6 -72.82 -20.77 43.38
C LEU A 6 -71.81 -20.60 44.55
N PRO A 7 -71.63 -19.40 45.14
CA PRO A 7 -70.48 -18.50 44.99
C PRO A 7 -69.56 -18.47 46.23
N ILE A 8 -68.37 -17.87 46.10
CA ILE A 8 -67.57 -17.43 47.26
C ILE A 8 -67.31 -15.93 47.11
N LEU A 9 -67.87 -15.18 48.06
CA LEU A 9 -67.66 -13.77 48.29
C LEU A 9 -66.38 -13.61 49.13
N ALA A 10 -65.39 -12.87 48.62
CA ALA A 10 -64.25 -12.43 49.41
C ALA A 10 -64.01 -10.94 49.16
N THR A 11 -64.42 -10.14 50.13
CA THR A 11 -64.18 -8.71 50.27
C THR A 11 -62.69 -8.48 50.50
N ALA A 12 -62.03 -7.67 49.66
CA ALA A 12 -60.70 -7.17 49.93
C ALA A 12 -60.65 -5.65 49.70
N LEU A 13 -60.02 -5.01 50.68
CA LEU A 13 -60.02 -3.60 51.02
C LEU A 13 -58.80 -2.92 50.38
N ALA A 14 -59.04 -1.72 49.81
CA ALA A 14 -58.15 -0.57 49.61
C ALA A 14 -56.71 -0.77 49.06
N VAL A 15 -56.33 0.05 48.07
CA VAL A 15 -55.33 1.14 48.17
C VAL A 15 -55.41 1.95 46.88
N VAL A 16 -55.73 3.25 46.99
CA VAL A 16 -55.63 4.20 45.87
C VAL A 16 -54.22 4.78 45.89
N LEU A 17 -53.34 4.29 45.01
CA LEU A 17 -52.04 4.89 44.74
C LEU A 17 -52.19 5.92 43.62
N SER A 18 -52.19 7.19 44.03
CA SER A 18 -52.08 8.33 43.11
C SER A 18 -50.67 8.36 42.54
N ALA A 19 -50.50 7.84 41.31
CA ALA A 19 -49.24 7.94 40.58
C ALA A 19 -49.17 9.30 39.86
N CYS A 20 -48.24 10.16 40.29
CA CYS A 20 -47.87 11.36 39.54
C CYS A 20 -47.13 10.94 38.26
N THR A 21 -47.72 11.22 37.11
CA THR A 21 -47.09 11.10 35.80
C THR A 21 -46.01 12.19 35.66
N PRO A 22 -44.71 11.87 35.50
CA PRO A 22 -43.74 12.87 35.08
C PRO A 22 -43.97 13.21 33.60
N ALA A 23 -44.01 14.50 33.30
CA ALA A 23 -44.11 15.01 31.93
C ALA A 23 -42.91 14.55 31.09
N PRO A 24 -43.09 14.27 29.77
CA PRO A 24 -41.97 13.99 28.90
C PRO A 24 -41.17 15.29 28.67
N THR A 25 -40.01 15.39 29.31
CA THR A 25 -39.00 16.38 28.97
C THR A 25 -38.45 16.00 27.59
N THR A 26 -38.93 16.65 26.54
CA THR A 26 -38.30 16.67 25.23
C THR A 26 -36.91 17.30 25.38
N ALA A 27 -35.88 16.45 25.46
CA ALA A 27 -34.51 16.89 25.28
C ALA A 27 -34.36 17.40 23.83
N PRO A 28 -33.65 18.52 23.60
CA PRO A 28 -33.35 18.97 22.25
C PRO A 28 -32.49 17.92 21.56
N GLU A 29 -32.98 17.41 20.44
CA GLU A 29 -32.26 16.56 19.51
C GLU A 29 -30.99 17.31 19.09
N ALA A 30 -29.85 16.86 19.63
CA ALA A 30 -28.55 17.35 19.24
C ALA A 30 -28.39 17.06 17.75
N ALA A 31 -28.47 18.11 16.94
CA ALA A 31 -28.18 18.05 15.52
C ALA A 31 -26.79 17.40 15.36
N ALA A 32 -26.78 16.16 14.87
CA ALA A 32 -25.57 15.46 14.50
C ALA A 32 -24.95 16.24 13.34
N THR A 33 -23.98 17.09 13.66
CA THR A 33 -23.10 17.71 12.67
C THR A 33 -22.35 16.56 12.02
N SER A 34 -22.82 16.12 10.85
CA SER A 34 -22.10 15.20 9.98
C SER A 34 -20.74 15.83 9.67
N ALA A 35 -19.68 15.27 10.25
CA ALA A 35 -18.32 15.65 9.97
C ALA A 35 -18.07 15.52 8.45
N PRO A 36 -17.33 16.46 7.83
CA PRO A 36 -17.00 16.35 6.42
C PRO A 36 -16.21 15.04 6.22
N SER A 37 -16.73 14.16 5.36
CA SER A 37 -15.98 12.99 4.91
C SER A 37 -14.71 13.51 4.23
N ALA A 38 -13.55 13.21 4.81
CA ALA A 38 -12.27 13.63 4.24
C ALA A 38 -12.18 13.07 2.81
N SER A 39 -12.10 13.96 1.83
CA SER A 39 -11.87 13.59 0.44
C SER A 39 -10.55 12.83 0.35
N THR A 40 -10.58 11.58 -0.12
CA THR A 40 -9.36 10.79 -0.35
C THR A 40 -8.46 11.52 -1.35
N THR A 41 -7.24 11.85 -0.96
CA THR A 41 -6.27 12.46 -1.89
C THR A 41 -5.82 11.45 -2.94
N PRO A 42 -5.31 11.87 -4.10
CA PRO A 42 -4.75 10.94 -5.09
C PRO A 42 -3.68 10.00 -4.51
N ARG A 43 -2.85 10.51 -3.59
CA ARG A 43 -1.82 9.72 -2.91
C ARG A 43 -2.41 8.69 -1.95
N ASP A 44 -3.49 9.04 -1.26
CA ASP A 44 -4.21 8.08 -0.40
C ASP A 44 -4.84 6.97 -1.22
N ALA A 45 -5.48 7.31 -2.34
CA ALA A 45 -6.06 6.33 -3.25
C ALA A 45 -4.99 5.39 -3.81
N PHE A 46 -3.85 5.95 -4.25
CA PHE A 46 -2.71 5.18 -4.73
C PHE A 46 -2.15 4.22 -3.67
N PHE A 47 -1.94 4.70 -2.45
CA PHE A 47 -1.44 3.85 -1.36
C PHE A 47 -2.44 2.76 -0.96
N ASN A 48 -3.74 3.06 -1.04
CA ASN A 48 -4.79 2.07 -0.82
C ASN A 48 -4.80 1.00 -1.92
N HIS A 49 -4.56 1.37 -3.19
CA HIS A 49 -4.37 0.39 -4.27
C HIS A 49 -3.19 -0.55 -3.99
N LEU A 50 -2.05 -0.02 -3.53
CA LEU A 50 -0.92 -0.87 -3.09
C LEU A 50 -1.31 -1.78 -1.93
N THR A 51 -2.01 -1.25 -0.93
CA THR A 51 -2.40 -2.00 0.27
C THR A 51 -3.37 -3.13 -0.07
N ALA A 52 -4.24 -2.95 -1.06
CA ALA A 52 -5.15 -4.00 -1.53
C ALA A 52 -4.43 -5.23 -2.09
N LEU A 53 -3.17 -5.07 -2.52
CA LEU A 53 -2.34 -6.17 -3.04
C LEU A 53 -1.61 -6.93 -1.92
N CYS A 54 -1.77 -6.55 -0.65
CA CYS A 54 -0.98 -7.14 0.43
C CYS A 54 -1.10 -8.67 0.51
N GLY A 55 0.04 -9.34 0.68
CA GLY A 55 0.19 -10.79 0.71
C GLY A 55 0.17 -11.46 -0.67
N GLN A 56 -0.04 -10.72 -1.75
CA GLN A 56 -0.13 -11.28 -3.11
C GLN A 56 1.19 -11.12 -3.87
N ALA A 57 1.49 -12.12 -4.70
CA ALA A 57 2.63 -12.12 -5.60
C ALA A 57 2.18 -12.25 -7.06
N PHE A 58 2.94 -11.66 -7.97
CA PHE A 58 2.59 -11.58 -9.38
C PHE A 58 3.81 -11.75 -10.27
N ALA A 59 3.63 -12.47 -11.37
CA ALA A 59 4.64 -12.59 -12.41
C ALA A 59 4.71 -11.29 -13.24
N GLY A 60 5.90 -10.93 -13.68
CA GLY A 60 6.13 -9.76 -14.51
C GLY A 60 7.03 -10.03 -15.71
N GLU A 61 7.16 -9.00 -16.53
CA GLU A 61 7.98 -8.97 -17.73
C GLU A 61 8.57 -7.57 -17.93
N VAL A 62 9.71 -7.51 -18.62
CA VAL A 62 10.27 -6.22 -19.06
C VAL A 62 9.39 -5.68 -20.19
N GLU A 63 8.69 -4.58 -19.92
CA GLU A 63 7.85 -3.90 -20.92
C GLU A 63 8.68 -2.96 -21.80
N VAL A 64 9.64 -2.25 -21.20
CA VAL A 64 10.51 -1.30 -21.90
C VAL A 64 11.94 -1.41 -21.36
N ASP A 65 12.92 -1.47 -22.26
CA ASP A 65 14.33 -1.25 -21.94
C ASP A 65 14.99 -0.43 -23.06
N ARG A 66 15.10 0.89 -22.84
CA ARG A 66 15.69 1.82 -23.79
C ARG A 66 16.70 2.76 -23.11
N PRO A 67 17.84 3.06 -23.76
CA PRO A 67 18.46 2.18 -24.75
C PRO A 67 18.65 0.79 -24.13
N GLY A 68 18.52 -0.26 -24.93
CA GLY A 68 18.69 -1.62 -24.41
C GLY A 68 20.07 -1.80 -23.78
N SER A 69 20.18 -2.68 -22.79
CA SER A 69 21.46 -3.00 -22.15
C SER A 69 22.56 -3.28 -23.17
N THR A 70 23.69 -2.57 -23.07
CA THR A 70 24.89 -2.80 -23.90
C THR A 70 25.79 -3.91 -23.35
N GLY A 71 25.46 -4.46 -22.17
CA GLY A 71 26.13 -5.58 -21.53
C GLY A 71 25.14 -6.65 -21.04
N PRO A 72 25.57 -7.58 -20.17
CA PRO A 72 24.70 -8.58 -19.57
C PRO A 72 23.46 -7.91 -18.95
N ASN A 73 22.28 -8.29 -19.44
CA ASN A 73 21.02 -7.80 -18.90
C ASN A 73 20.59 -8.73 -17.75
N PRO A 74 20.59 -8.28 -16.48
CA PRO A 74 20.24 -9.15 -15.35
C PRO A 74 18.78 -9.62 -15.39
N PHE A 75 17.92 -8.99 -16.19
CA PHE A 75 16.51 -9.34 -16.33
C PHE A 75 16.23 -10.27 -17.52
N ALA A 76 17.20 -10.46 -18.43
CA ALA A 76 17.01 -11.30 -19.60
C ALA A 76 16.86 -12.78 -19.20
N ASP A 77 15.83 -13.43 -19.73
CA ASP A 77 15.49 -14.83 -19.50
C ASP A 77 15.32 -15.21 -18.01
N GLN A 78 15.02 -14.23 -17.15
CA GLN A 78 14.74 -14.44 -15.73
C GLN A 78 13.24 -14.38 -15.45
N ALA A 79 12.78 -15.23 -14.52
CA ALA A 79 11.47 -15.05 -13.92
C ALA A 79 11.47 -13.76 -13.08
N LEU A 80 10.56 -12.85 -13.38
CA LEU A 80 10.38 -11.61 -12.63
C LEU A 80 9.15 -11.77 -11.74
N VAL A 81 9.33 -11.62 -10.43
CA VAL A 81 8.23 -11.78 -9.47
C VAL A 81 8.24 -10.63 -8.49
N MET A 82 7.11 -9.92 -8.38
CA MET A 82 6.87 -9.00 -7.27
C MET A 82 6.03 -9.69 -6.20
N HIS A 83 6.27 -9.37 -4.95
CA HIS A 83 5.44 -9.79 -3.82
C HIS A 83 5.16 -8.57 -2.94
N VAL A 84 3.90 -8.17 -2.77
CA VAL A 84 3.54 -7.10 -1.83
C VAL A 84 3.45 -7.72 -0.43
N ARG A 85 4.59 -7.83 0.27
CA ARG A 85 4.74 -8.77 1.39
C ARG A 85 4.31 -8.22 2.74
N GLU A 86 4.78 -7.02 3.10
CA GLU A 86 4.54 -6.41 4.41
C GLU A 86 3.82 -5.10 4.21
N CYS A 87 2.67 -4.91 4.88
CA CYS A 87 1.89 -3.69 4.77
C CYS A 87 1.47 -3.22 6.15
N SER A 88 1.57 -1.92 6.35
CA SER A 88 1.03 -1.19 7.49
C SER A 88 0.33 0.06 6.96
N GLU A 89 -0.31 0.81 7.85
CA GLU A 89 -0.88 2.12 7.50
C GLU A 89 0.17 3.09 6.94
N GLN A 90 1.44 2.89 7.32
CA GLN A 90 2.53 3.83 7.12
C GLN A 90 3.52 3.40 6.03
N GLU A 91 3.72 2.11 5.86
CA GLU A 91 4.77 1.54 5.00
C GLU A 91 4.33 0.23 4.34
N ILE A 92 4.70 0.06 3.08
CA ILE A 92 4.52 -1.17 2.30
C ILE A 92 5.87 -1.60 1.74
N LYS A 93 6.23 -2.87 1.92
CA LYS A 93 7.44 -3.48 1.37
C LYS A 93 7.10 -4.49 0.29
N ILE A 94 7.73 -4.32 -0.86
CA ILE A 94 7.46 -5.07 -2.08
C ILE A 94 8.78 -5.70 -2.57
N PRO A 95 9.12 -6.91 -2.10
CA PRO A 95 10.20 -7.69 -2.70
C PRO A 95 10.03 -7.87 -4.21
N PHE A 96 11.14 -7.71 -4.93
CA PHE A 96 11.24 -7.93 -6.36
C PHE A 96 12.36 -8.94 -6.68
N HIS A 97 11.94 -10.14 -7.08
CA HIS A 97 12.81 -11.27 -7.38
C HIS A 97 13.14 -11.31 -8.87
N VAL A 98 14.39 -11.59 -9.18
CA VAL A 98 14.91 -11.74 -10.55
C VAL A 98 15.61 -13.09 -10.63
N GLY A 99 14.88 -14.11 -11.06
CA GLY A 99 15.31 -15.50 -10.93
C GLY A 99 15.61 -15.83 -9.46
N GLU A 100 16.83 -16.27 -9.18
CA GLU A 100 17.31 -16.60 -7.82
C GLU A 100 17.80 -15.38 -7.03
N ASP A 101 17.90 -14.21 -7.65
CA ASP A 101 18.33 -12.98 -6.99
C ASP A 101 17.16 -12.37 -6.22
N ARG A 102 17.32 -12.33 -4.89
CA ARG A 102 16.31 -11.87 -3.91
C ARG A 102 16.76 -10.61 -3.16
N SER A 103 17.68 -9.86 -3.74
CA SER A 103 18.31 -8.70 -3.10
C SER A 103 17.41 -7.48 -2.96
N ARG A 104 16.35 -7.35 -3.77
CA ARG A 104 15.67 -6.07 -3.99
C ARG A 104 14.32 -6.02 -3.28
N THR A 105 14.09 -4.95 -2.54
CA THR A 105 12.77 -4.61 -1.98
C THR A 105 12.47 -3.14 -2.23
N TRP A 106 11.33 -2.87 -2.87
CA TRP A 106 10.78 -1.52 -2.92
C TRP A 106 10.03 -1.21 -1.63
N ILE A 107 10.33 -0.09 -1.00
CA ILE A 107 9.67 0.37 0.22
C ILE A 107 8.93 1.66 -0.11
N VAL A 108 7.60 1.61 -0.03
CA VAL A 108 6.73 2.78 -0.21
C VAL A 108 6.24 3.23 1.17
N THR A 109 6.61 4.44 1.57
CA THR A 109 6.30 4.99 2.90
C THR A 109 5.50 6.28 2.75
N ARG A 110 4.45 6.46 3.55
CA ARG A 110 3.79 7.78 3.64
C ARG A 110 4.73 8.79 4.29
N THR A 111 4.65 10.05 3.89
CA THR A 111 5.36 11.14 4.57
C THR A 111 4.36 12.21 4.99
N GLY A 112 4.82 13.25 5.70
CA GLY A 112 3.94 14.38 6.02
C GLY A 112 3.41 15.10 4.78
N ASP A 113 4.21 15.10 3.69
CA ASP A 113 3.96 15.92 2.50
C ASP A 113 3.69 15.09 1.23
N GLY A 114 3.71 13.75 1.31
CA GLY A 114 3.50 12.87 0.16
C GLY A 114 3.86 11.40 0.41
N LEU A 115 4.52 10.78 -0.56
CA LEU A 115 5.04 9.42 -0.46
C LEU A 115 6.54 9.40 -0.71
N ARG A 116 7.21 8.40 -0.15
CA ARG A 116 8.62 8.09 -0.37
C ARG A 116 8.74 6.70 -0.98
N LEU A 117 9.58 6.57 -1.99
CA LEU A 117 10.02 5.28 -2.51
C LEU A 117 11.49 5.09 -2.17
N LYS A 118 11.85 3.97 -1.55
CA LYS A 118 13.24 3.53 -1.33
C LYS A 118 13.47 2.12 -1.87
N HIS A 119 14.70 1.85 -2.28
CA HIS A 119 15.16 0.55 -2.74
C HIS A 119 16.09 -0.03 -1.69
N ASP A 120 15.59 -0.98 -0.90
CA ASP A 120 16.43 -1.76 -0.01
C ASP A 120 17.09 -2.89 -0.80
N HIS A 121 18.41 -2.81 -0.90
CA HIS A 121 19.26 -3.79 -1.53
C HIS A 121 20.10 -4.51 -0.47
N ARG A 122 20.07 -5.84 -0.51
CA ARG A 122 20.79 -6.72 0.40
C ARG A 122 21.75 -7.63 -0.33
N LEU A 123 22.86 -7.96 0.31
CA LEU A 123 23.74 -9.06 -0.07
C LEU A 123 23.07 -10.41 0.26
N ALA A 124 23.59 -11.50 -0.29
CA ALA A 124 23.03 -12.84 -0.12
C ALA A 124 23.02 -13.33 1.35
N ASP A 125 23.89 -12.77 2.19
CA ASP A 125 23.92 -13.03 3.63
C ASP A 125 22.92 -12.16 4.43
N GLY A 126 22.18 -11.28 3.75
CA GLY A 126 21.18 -10.37 4.33
C GLY A 126 21.73 -9.03 4.82
N SER A 127 23.05 -8.81 4.76
CA SER A 127 23.63 -7.50 5.09
C SER A 127 23.35 -6.45 4.02
N ASP A 128 23.51 -5.17 4.37
CA ASP A 128 23.27 -4.04 3.47
C ASP A 128 24.22 -4.06 2.27
N ASP A 129 23.68 -3.89 1.06
CA ASP A 129 24.50 -3.54 -0.10
C ASP A 129 25.02 -2.09 0.06
N PRO A 130 26.25 -1.77 -0.37
CA PRO A 130 26.77 -0.39 -0.34
C PRO A 130 25.86 0.64 -1.06
N VAL A 131 25.10 0.18 -2.06
CA VAL A 131 24.14 0.95 -2.85
C VAL A 131 22.72 0.54 -2.46
N THR A 132 22.32 0.89 -1.24
CA THR A 132 20.98 0.61 -0.68
C THR A 132 20.28 1.89 -0.22
N MET A 133 18.98 1.79 0.06
CA MET A 133 18.10 2.87 0.52
C MET A 133 18.10 4.12 -0.38
N TYR A 134 18.35 3.92 -1.68
CA TYR A 134 18.23 4.98 -2.67
C TYR A 134 16.79 5.10 -3.18
N GLY A 135 16.42 6.27 -3.66
CA GLY A 135 15.06 6.56 -4.10
C GLY A 135 14.73 8.04 -4.03
N GLY A 136 13.47 8.35 -3.74
CA GLY A 136 12.97 9.72 -3.82
C GLY A 136 11.65 9.94 -3.08
N ASP A 137 11.29 11.21 -2.95
CA ASP A 137 9.99 11.66 -2.46
C ASP A 137 9.14 12.16 -3.62
N THR A 138 7.82 12.04 -3.52
CA THR A 138 6.91 12.60 -4.52
C THR A 138 7.07 14.11 -4.65
N ALA A 139 7.32 14.60 -5.87
CA ALA A 139 7.46 16.04 -6.13
C ALA A 139 6.15 16.73 -6.53
N ALA A 140 5.13 15.97 -6.92
CA ALA A 140 3.81 16.45 -7.29
C ALA A 140 2.72 15.61 -6.61
N GLU A 141 1.46 16.02 -6.72
CA GLU A 141 0.31 15.28 -6.18
C GLU A 141 0.16 13.88 -6.81
N GLY A 142 0.56 13.75 -8.08
CA GLY A 142 0.41 12.54 -8.87
C GLY A 142 -1.06 12.25 -9.16
N THR A 143 -1.39 10.97 -9.31
CA THR A 143 -2.78 10.51 -9.49
C THR A 143 -3.06 9.34 -8.54
N ALA A 144 -4.32 8.89 -8.51
CA ALA A 144 -4.70 7.66 -7.80
C ALA A 144 -3.97 6.41 -8.34
N ASN A 145 -3.43 6.48 -9.57
CA ASN A 145 -2.87 5.34 -10.27
C ASN A 145 -1.39 5.50 -10.63
N ARG A 146 -0.77 6.66 -10.35
CA ARG A 146 0.64 6.92 -10.67
C ARG A 146 1.25 7.90 -9.68
N GLN A 147 2.43 7.56 -9.18
CA GLN A 147 3.28 8.43 -8.38
C GLN A 147 4.71 8.40 -8.92
N GLU A 148 5.38 9.55 -8.89
CA GLU A 148 6.74 9.75 -9.39
C GLU A 148 7.66 10.23 -8.28
N PHE A 149 8.87 9.70 -8.24
CA PHE A 149 9.85 9.86 -7.17
C PHE A 149 11.17 10.29 -7.81
N PRO A 150 11.42 11.59 -8.02
CA PRO A 150 12.75 12.07 -8.42
C PRO A 150 13.78 11.75 -7.35
N VAL A 151 15.00 11.45 -7.78
CA VAL A 151 16.11 11.10 -6.90
C VAL A 151 16.41 12.15 -5.83
N ASP A 152 16.39 11.73 -4.56
CA ASP A 152 16.62 12.60 -3.42
C ASP A 152 18.12 12.88 -3.18
N ALA A 153 18.38 13.85 -2.31
CA ALA A 153 19.74 14.29 -2.00
C ALA A 153 20.61 13.16 -1.42
N PHE A 154 20.05 12.31 -0.54
CA PHE A 154 20.74 11.15 0.01
C PHE A 154 21.23 10.21 -1.10
N SER A 155 20.35 9.91 -2.06
CA SER A 155 20.65 9.01 -3.16
C SER A 155 21.68 9.61 -4.10
N GLN A 156 21.60 10.91 -4.40
CA GLN A 156 22.60 11.60 -5.23
C GLN A 156 24.00 11.58 -4.57
N GLU A 157 24.08 11.82 -3.26
CA GLU A 157 25.35 11.75 -2.53
C GLU A 157 25.91 10.33 -2.54
N MET A 158 25.09 9.32 -2.26
CA MET A 158 25.49 7.91 -2.30
C MET A 158 25.96 7.52 -3.69
N PHE A 159 25.18 7.77 -4.73
CA PHE A 159 25.57 7.43 -6.11
C PHE A 159 26.86 8.13 -6.51
N THR A 160 27.07 9.38 -6.10
CA THR A 160 28.33 10.09 -6.39
C THR A 160 29.52 9.45 -5.69
N ARG A 161 29.37 9.06 -4.42
CA ARG A 161 30.40 8.38 -3.64
C ARG A 161 30.76 7.01 -4.22
N GLU A 162 29.77 6.25 -4.67
CA GLU A 162 29.94 4.90 -5.23
C GLU A 162 30.25 4.89 -6.75
N GLY A 163 30.52 6.05 -7.36
CA GLY A 163 30.92 6.14 -8.77
C GLY A 163 29.79 5.91 -9.79
N MET A 164 28.54 6.13 -9.38
CA MET A 164 27.30 5.95 -10.15
C MET A 164 26.65 7.28 -10.53
N GLN A 165 27.41 8.31 -10.90
CA GLN A 165 26.88 9.68 -11.13
C GLN A 165 25.78 9.74 -12.19
N VAL A 166 25.74 8.79 -13.13
CA VAL A 166 24.66 8.64 -14.12
C VAL A 166 23.28 8.43 -13.50
N SER A 167 23.20 8.04 -12.23
CA SER A 167 21.95 7.85 -11.48
C SER A 167 21.46 9.10 -10.76
N ASN A 168 22.23 10.20 -10.76
CA ASN A 168 21.87 11.45 -10.08
C ASN A 168 20.71 12.20 -10.75
N THR A 169 20.24 11.72 -11.90
CA THR A 169 19.10 12.25 -12.65
C THR A 169 17.95 11.23 -12.74
N ASN A 170 18.03 10.13 -11.98
CA ASN A 170 16.99 9.13 -11.95
C ASN A 170 15.66 9.73 -11.46
N ALA A 171 14.58 9.32 -12.09
CA ALA A 171 13.22 9.48 -11.60
C ALA A 171 12.55 8.11 -11.69
N TRP A 172 12.00 7.65 -10.56
CA TRP A 172 11.23 6.41 -10.52
C TRP A 172 9.76 6.71 -10.61
N ALA A 173 8.98 5.76 -11.12
CA ALA A 173 7.53 5.82 -11.00
C ALA A 173 6.96 4.44 -10.67
N ILE A 174 5.83 4.45 -9.98
CA ILE A 174 4.98 3.27 -9.83
C ILE A 174 3.61 3.63 -10.39
N GLU A 175 3.11 2.76 -11.26
CA GLU A 175 1.76 2.82 -11.79
C GLU A 175 0.96 1.60 -11.37
N ILE A 176 -0.33 1.81 -11.09
CA ILE A 176 -1.27 0.75 -10.76
C ILE A 176 -2.54 1.00 -11.57
N GLU A 177 -2.82 0.08 -12.46
CA GLU A 177 -4.15 -0.11 -13.04
C GLU A 177 -4.82 -1.23 -12.22
N PRO A 178 -5.75 -0.89 -11.30
CA PRO A 178 -6.32 -1.87 -10.38
C PRO A 178 -6.89 -3.08 -11.12
N ASP A 179 -6.61 -4.27 -10.59
CA ASP A 179 -7.02 -5.57 -11.16
C ASP A 179 -6.47 -5.89 -12.56
N VAL A 180 -5.55 -5.07 -13.09
CA VAL A 180 -5.01 -5.20 -14.45
C VAL A 180 -3.49 -5.31 -14.43
N HIS A 181 -2.77 -4.24 -14.09
CA HIS A 181 -1.30 -4.24 -14.07
C HIS A 181 -0.72 -3.35 -12.96
N TYR A 182 0.43 -3.78 -12.44
CA TYR A 182 1.36 -2.93 -11.70
C TYR A 182 2.58 -2.68 -12.58
N THR A 183 3.07 -1.45 -12.66
CA THR A 183 4.29 -1.11 -13.41
C THR A 183 5.28 -0.36 -12.53
N TYR A 184 6.51 -0.84 -12.50
CA TYR A 184 7.65 -0.09 -11.98
C TYR A 184 8.42 0.54 -13.14
N GLU A 185 8.85 1.78 -12.96
CA GLU A 185 9.58 2.56 -13.95
C GLU A 185 10.86 3.17 -13.37
N LEU A 186 11.92 3.16 -14.17
CA LEU A 186 13.11 3.99 -14.00
C LEU A 186 13.33 4.81 -15.27
N ALA A 187 13.29 6.12 -15.15
CA ALA A 187 13.67 7.08 -16.18
C ALA A 187 14.90 7.90 -15.73
N ARG A 188 15.61 8.50 -16.68
CA ARG A 188 16.59 9.57 -16.38
C ARG A 188 16.23 10.81 -17.15
N THR A 189 16.26 11.95 -16.46
CA THR A 189 15.78 13.23 -17.02
C THR A 189 16.74 13.87 -18.03
N ASP A 190 18.01 13.43 -18.06
CA ASP A 190 19.07 13.98 -18.90
C ASP A 190 19.45 13.09 -20.10
N THR A 191 18.86 11.89 -20.20
CA THR A 191 19.11 10.92 -21.27
C THR A 191 17.78 10.31 -21.75
N ASP A 192 17.83 9.43 -22.74
CA ASP A 192 16.63 8.70 -23.21
C ASP A 192 16.40 7.37 -22.46
N ARG A 193 17.04 7.21 -21.29
CA ARG A 193 16.88 6.03 -20.44
C ARG A 193 15.45 5.90 -19.96
N LEU A 194 14.82 4.78 -20.31
CA LEU A 194 13.53 4.31 -19.81
C LEU A 194 13.57 2.80 -19.62
N PHE A 195 13.29 2.36 -18.40
CA PHE A 195 13.13 0.95 -18.03
C PHE A 195 11.78 0.77 -17.38
N ARG A 196 10.99 -0.22 -17.82
CA ARG A 196 9.70 -0.55 -17.23
C ARG A 196 9.56 -2.05 -17.05
N VAL A 197 9.13 -2.46 -15.86
CA VAL A 197 8.74 -3.84 -15.56
C VAL A 197 7.27 -3.83 -15.20
N ARG A 198 6.48 -4.64 -15.90
CA ARG A 198 5.04 -4.75 -15.71
C ARG A 198 4.69 -6.11 -15.12
N PHE A 199 3.79 -6.13 -14.14
CA PHE A 199 3.30 -7.32 -13.45
C PHE A 199 1.80 -7.49 -13.68
N ASP A 200 1.38 -8.72 -13.97
CA ASP A 200 -0.01 -9.06 -14.29
C ASP A 200 -0.82 -9.26 -13.00
N LEU A 201 -1.67 -8.28 -12.65
CA LEU A 201 -2.47 -8.32 -11.44
C LEU A 201 -3.70 -9.24 -11.55
N THR A 202 -4.02 -9.72 -12.77
CA THR A 202 -5.19 -10.58 -13.00
C THR A 202 -4.98 -12.01 -12.53
N ARG A 203 -3.71 -12.40 -12.30
CA ARG A 203 -3.31 -13.78 -11.98
C ARG A 203 -2.29 -13.80 -10.85
N PRO A 204 -2.73 -13.78 -9.58
CA PRO A 204 -1.85 -14.03 -8.44
C PRO A 204 -1.15 -15.39 -8.59
N ILE A 205 0.12 -15.44 -8.16
CA ILE A 205 0.93 -16.66 -8.11
C ILE A 205 1.32 -16.97 -6.65
N ASP A 206 1.88 -18.16 -6.43
CA ASP A 206 2.44 -18.51 -5.13
C ASP A 206 3.55 -17.52 -4.73
N ALA A 207 3.56 -17.17 -3.44
CA ALA A 207 4.58 -16.27 -2.92
C ALA A 207 5.99 -16.87 -3.10
N PRO A 208 6.97 -16.08 -3.59
CA PRO A 208 8.35 -16.54 -3.65
C PRO A 208 8.95 -16.67 -2.25
N PRO A 209 10.13 -17.31 -2.09
CA PRO A 209 10.88 -17.27 -0.84
C PRO A 209 11.11 -15.83 -0.35
N ALA A 210 11.29 -15.65 0.96
CA ALA A 210 11.57 -14.32 1.52
C ALA A 210 12.78 -13.65 0.83
N PRO A 211 12.78 -12.31 0.69
CA PRO A 211 13.95 -11.57 0.22
C PRO A 211 15.12 -11.80 1.17
N TRP A 212 16.35 -11.58 0.70
CA TRP A 212 17.52 -11.67 1.58
C TRP A 212 17.40 -10.68 2.74
N GLY A 213 17.78 -11.12 3.94
CA GLY A 213 17.69 -10.31 5.17
C GLY A 213 16.31 -10.33 5.86
N ALA A 214 15.28 -10.93 5.27
CA ALA A 214 13.99 -11.15 5.93
C ALA A 214 13.89 -12.56 6.53
N ALA A 215 13.17 -12.69 7.64
CA ALA A 215 12.73 -14.00 8.13
C ALA A 215 11.70 -14.61 7.17
N ASP A 216 11.61 -15.94 7.10
CA ASP A 216 10.62 -16.65 6.28
C ASP A 216 9.18 -16.34 6.71
#